data_AF-A0A847X0F2-F1
#
_entry.id   AF-A0A847X0F2-F1
#
_cell.length_a   1.000
_cell.length_b   1.000
_cell.length_c   1.000
_cell.angle_alpha   90.00
_cell.angle_beta   90.00
_cell.angle_gamma   90.00
#
_symmetry.space_group_name_H-M   'P 1'
#
loop_
_entity.id
_entity.type
_entity.pdbx_description
1 polymer ?
#
loop_
_entity_poly.entity_id
_entity_poly.type
_entity_poly.pdbx_seq_one_letter_code
_entity_poly.pdbx_strand_id
1 'polypeptide(L)'
;MIWLVEIALVLLLLGGGWTMLTRSRHTDRREALTMRRVDAYIETIRRERRNPELAAMSDMELRDLLHSGARNLKVAEQKRGWTLLGIGAGTLIAAAIAGSQEGWMGFAAVAAIGAVVGYGASEFLTRRMRAPLERHGIDIERLTVE
;
A
#
# COMPACT_ATOMS: atom_id res chain seq x y z
N MET A 1 -22.58 24.42 8.99
CA MET A 1 -21.21 23.89 9.20
C MET A 1 -21.21 22.46 9.75
N ILE A 2 -21.99 22.14 10.78
CA ILE A 2 -22.15 20.76 11.32
C ILE A 2 -22.46 19.71 10.24
N TRP A 3 -23.39 20.02 9.33
CA TRP A 3 -23.78 19.11 8.24
C TRP A 3 -22.64 18.72 7.29
N LEU A 4 -21.70 19.62 6.98
CA LEU A 4 -20.58 19.30 6.08
C LEU A 4 -19.57 18.35 6.76
N VAL A 5 -19.37 18.51 8.07
CA VAL A 5 -18.51 17.65 8.86
C VAL A 5 -19.12 16.26 9.00
N GLU A 6 -20.42 16.17 9.28
CA GLU A 6 -21.15 14.89 9.30
C GLU A 6 -21.10 14.16 7.96
N ILE A 7 -21.32 14.87 6.85
CA ILE A 7 -21.26 14.27 5.51
C ILE A 7 -19.84 13.76 5.21
N ALA A 8 -18.80 14.52 5.54
CA ALA A 8 -17.42 14.06 5.36
C ALA A 8 -17.11 12.82 6.20
N LEU A 9 -17.61 12.75 7.43
CA LEU A 9 -17.42 11.63 8.35
C LEU A 9 -18.17 10.38 7.90
N VAL A 10 -19.39 10.55 7.39
CA VAL A 10 -20.20 9.48 6.78
C VAL A 10 -19.53 8.96 5.51
N LEU A 11 -18.99 9.81 4.65
CA LEU A 11 -18.26 9.38 3.46
C LEU A 11 -16.97 8.62 3.79
N LEU A 12 -16.28 9.01 4.87
CA LEU A 12 -15.09 8.30 5.35
C LEU A 12 -15.43 6.92 5.91
N LEU A 13 -16.51 6.82 6.69
CA LEU A 13 -17.03 5.57 7.22
C LEU A 13 -17.58 4.65 6.12
N LEU A 14 -18.27 5.20 5.13
CA LEU A 14 -18.75 4.44 3.98
C LEU A 14 -17.59 3.99 3.10
N GLY A 15 -16.62 4.85 2.81
CA GLY A 15 -15.44 4.50 2.01
C GLY A 15 -14.57 3.43 2.67
N GLY A 16 -14.26 3.61 3.96
CA GLY A 16 -13.48 2.65 4.76
C GLY A 16 -14.22 1.36 5.07
N GLY A 17 -15.52 1.43 5.35
CA GLY A 17 -16.38 0.27 5.61
C GLY A 17 -16.63 -0.56 4.34
N TRP A 18 -16.87 0.09 3.21
CA TRP A 18 -17.07 -0.57 1.92
C TRP A 18 -15.81 -1.31 1.44
N THR A 19 -14.63 -0.68 1.56
CA THR A 19 -13.36 -1.33 1.22
C THR A 19 -13.05 -2.54 2.12
N MET A 20 -13.52 -2.57 3.37
CA MET A 20 -13.41 -3.76 4.22
C MET A 20 -14.36 -4.89 3.78
N LEU A 21 -15.59 -4.56 3.38
CA LEU A 21 -16.62 -5.55 3.04
C LEU A 21 -16.38 -6.25 1.70
N THR A 22 -15.88 -5.55 0.69
CA THR A 22 -15.60 -6.15 -0.63
C THR A 22 -14.30 -6.97 -0.67
N ARG A 23 -13.55 -6.98 0.43
CA ARG A 23 -12.18 -7.49 0.52
C ARG A 23 -12.04 -9.01 0.51
N SER A 24 -12.96 -9.74 1.17
CA SER A 24 -12.80 -11.18 1.37
C SER A 24 -13.03 -12.01 0.10
N ARG A 25 -13.77 -11.48 -0.87
CA ARG A 25 -14.13 -12.24 -2.09
C ARG A 25 -13.02 -12.26 -3.16
N HIS A 26 -12.01 -11.39 -3.06
CA HIS A 26 -10.97 -11.23 -4.07
C HIS A 26 -9.60 -11.80 -3.68
N THR A 27 -9.41 -12.24 -2.44
CA THR A 27 -8.10 -12.69 -1.94
C THR A 27 -7.68 -14.05 -2.50
N ASP A 28 -8.60 -15.02 -2.57
CA ASP A 28 -8.23 -16.42 -2.85
C ASP A 28 -7.88 -16.64 -4.33
N ARG A 29 -8.61 -15.98 -5.24
CA ARG A 29 -8.29 -15.99 -6.68
C ARG A 29 -6.95 -15.30 -6.97
N ARG A 30 -6.63 -14.21 -6.25
CA ARG A 30 -5.38 -13.47 -6.44
C ARG A 30 -4.17 -14.27 -5.94
N GLU A 31 -4.31 -15.01 -4.85
CA GLU A 31 -3.23 -15.81 -4.28
C GLU A 31 -2.80 -16.97 -5.20
N ALA A 32 -3.77 -17.64 -5.84
CA ALA A 32 -3.47 -18.67 -6.85
C ALA A 32 -2.75 -18.10 -8.09
N LEU A 33 -3.02 -16.86 -8.47
CA LEU A 33 -2.34 -16.18 -9.57
C LEU A 33 -0.92 -15.74 -9.18
N THR A 34 -0.72 -15.29 -7.94
CA THR A 34 0.62 -15.00 -7.40
C THR A 34 1.52 -16.23 -7.47
N MET A 35 1.00 -17.41 -7.11
CA MET A 35 1.78 -18.66 -7.14
C MET A 35 2.28 -19.01 -8.57
N ARG A 36 1.40 -18.90 -9.57
CA ARG A 36 1.78 -19.15 -10.98
C ARG A 36 2.83 -18.16 -11.49
N ARG A 37 2.81 -16.91 -11.02
CA ARG A 37 3.79 -15.89 -11.41
C ARG A 37 5.15 -16.11 -10.76
N VAL A 38 5.18 -16.55 -9.51
CA VAL A 38 6.44 -16.91 -8.84
C VAL A 38 7.17 -17.98 -9.67
N ASP A 39 6.45 -19.00 -10.13
CA ASP A 39 7.03 -20.06 -10.97
C ASP A 39 7.57 -19.52 -12.30
N ALA A 40 6.79 -18.67 -12.99
CA ALA A 40 7.25 -18.01 -14.21
C ALA A 40 8.48 -17.11 -13.98
N TYR A 41 8.55 -16.45 -12.82
CA TYR A 41 9.67 -15.58 -12.49
C TYR A 41 10.94 -16.36 -12.17
N ILE A 42 10.85 -17.51 -11.50
CA ILE A 42 11.97 -18.45 -11.29
C ILE A 42 12.60 -18.83 -12.63
N GLU A 43 11.77 -19.22 -13.60
CA GLU A 43 12.24 -19.60 -14.93
C GLU A 43 12.94 -18.43 -15.65
N THR A 44 12.44 -17.21 -15.44
CA THR A 44 13.06 -16.01 -16.00
C THR A 44 14.39 -15.68 -15.34
N ILE A 45 14.50 -15.80 -14.01
CA ILE A 45 15.76 -15.61 -13.27
C ILE A 45 16.82 -16.60 -13.75
N ARG A 46 16.44 -17.87 -13.95
CA ARG A 46 17.35 -18.91 -14.47
C ARG A 46 17.83 -18.62 -15.90
N ARG A 47 16.95 -18.06 -16.73
CA ARG A 47 17.24 -17.72 -18.13
C ARG A 47 18.09 -16.46 -18.28
N GLU A 48 17.75 -15.39 -17.56
CA GLU A 48 18.44 -14.10 -17.67
C GLU A 48 19.75 -14.07 -16.85
N ARG A 49 19.85 -14.85 -15.75
CA ARG A 49 20.98 -14.88 -14.81
C ARG A 49 21.50 -13.48 -14.39
N ARG A 50 20.62 -12.48 -14.41
CA ARG A 50 20.98 -11.08 -14.18
C ARG A 50 21.47 -10.81 -12.76
N ASN A 51 21.02 -11.62 -11.79
CA ASN A 51 21.49 -11.58 -10.41
C ASN A 51 22.16 -12.93 -10.05
N PRO A 52 23.49 -12.97 -9.88
CA PRO A 52 24.22 -14.20 -9.62
C PRO A 52 23.87 -14.83 -8.26
N GLU A 53 23.47 -14.04 -7.26
CA GLU A 53 23.05 -14.55 -5.96
C GLU A 53 21.73 -15.33 -6.08
N LEU A 54 20.71 -14.76 -6.74
CA LEU A 54 19.43 -15.44 -6.98
C LEU A 54 19.59 -16.66 -7.90
N ALA A 55 20.50 -16.59 -8.87
CA ALA A 55 20.77 -17.70 -9.78
C ALA A 55 21.59 -18.83 -9.13
N ALA A 56 22.22 -18.60 -7.97
CA ALA A 56 22.96 -19.61 -7.22
C ALA A 56 22.07 -20.35 -6.20
N MET A 57 20.94 -19.78 -5.79
CA MET A 57 20.00 -20.39 -4.86
C MET A 57 19.35 -21.66 -5.43
N SER A 58 18.94 -22.59 -4.58
CA SER A 58 18.11 -23.73 -4.99
C SER A 58 16.69 -23.28 -5.35
N ASP A 59 15.97 -24.07 -6.16
CA ASP A 59 14.59 -23.73 -6.56
C ASP A 59 13.64 -23.62 -5.35
N MET A 60 13.86 -24.43 -4.31
CA MET A 60 13.07 -24.33 -3.07
C MET A 60 13.34 -23.03 -2.32
N GLU A 61 14.62 -22.66 -2.12
CA GLU A 61 14.99 -21.41 -1.44
C GLU A 61 14.51 -20.18 -2.22
N LEU A 62 14.64 -20.20 -3.56
CA LEU A 62 14.18 -19.09 -4.40
C LEU A 62 12.66 -18.95 -4.35
N ARG A 63 11.92 -20.07 -4.40
CA ARG A 63 10.46 -20.05 -4.28
C ARG A 63 10.02 -19.50 -2.92
N ASP A 64 10.65 -19.93 -1.83
CA ASP A 64 10.33 -19.44 -0.48
C ASP A 64 10.66 -17.94 -0.32
N LEU A 65 11.78 -17.48 -0.87
CA LEU A 65 12.15 -16.05 -0.88
C LEU A 65 11.12 -15.21 -1.65
N LEU A 66 10.75 -15.62 -2.86
CA LEU A 66 9.80 -14.88 -3.70
C LEU A 66 8.38 -14.92 -3.10
N HIS A 67 7.97 -16.05 -2.55
CA HIS A 67 6.66 -16.19 -1.92
C HIS A 67 6.55 -15.36 -0.63
N SER A 68 7.55 -15.44 0.24
CA SER A 68 7.60 -14.61 1.45
C SER A 68 7.73 -13.12 1.11
N GLY A 69 8.50 -12.77 0.08
CA GLY A 69 8.63 -11.42 -0.46
C GLY A 69 7.29 -10.85 -0.96
N ALA A 70 6.58 -11.60 -1.81
CA ALA A 70 5.26 -11.20 -2.32
C ALA A 70 4.23 -11.07 -1.19
N ARG A 71 4.21 -11.99 -0.23
CA ARG A 71 3.33 -11.94 0.94
C ARG A 71 3.62 -10.71 1.82
N ASN A 72 4.89 -10.45 2.11
CA ASN A 72 5.31 -9.31 2.92
C ASN A 72 4.99 -7.98 2.22
N LEU A 73 5.18 -7.91 0.91
CA LEU A 73 4.81 -6.74 0.11
C LEU A 73 3.31 -6.45 0.22
N LYS A 74 2.46 -7.47 0.05
CA LYS A 74 1.01 -7.35 0.18
C LYS A 74 0.59 -6.88 1.57
N VAL A 75 1.21 -7.40 2.63
CA VAL A 75 0.94 -6.97 4.01
C VAL A 75 1.40 -5.54 4.25
N ALA A 76 2.56 -5.15 3.74
CA ALA A 76 3.09 -3.80 3.85
C ALA A 76 2.22 -2.79 3.09
N GLU A 77 1.73 -3.15 1.91
CA GLU A 77 0.84 -2.32 1.10
C GLU A 77 -0.52 -2.13 1.80
N GLN A 78 -1.05 -3.19 2.39
CA GLN A 78 -2.24 -3.10 3.21
C GLN A 78 -2.02 -2.16 4.41
N LYS A 79 -0.92 -2.33 5.16
CA LYS A 79 -0.60 -1.47 6.30
C LYS A 79 -0.47 -0.01 5.87
N ARG A 80 0.19 0.24 4.73
CA ARG A 80 0.29 1.57 4.11
C ARG A 80 -1.10 2.16 3.84
N GLY A 81 -2.01 1.39 3.26
CA GLY A 81 -3.39 1.83 3.01
C GLY A 81 -4.10 2.28 4.30
N TRP A 82 -4.00 1.49 5.38
CA TRP A 82 -4.57 1.86 6.69
C TRP A 82 -3.91 3.09 7.30
N THR A 83 -2.59 3.20 7.21
CA THR A 83 -1.86 4.39 7.70
C THR A 83 -2.30 5.65 6.95
N LEU A 84 -2.42 5.59 5.62
CA LEU A 84 -2.85 6.73 4.81
C LEU A 84 -4.31 7.10 5.07
N LEU A 85 -5.18 6.11 5.27
CA LEU A 85 -6.57 6.35 5.67
C LEU A 85 -6.63 7.05 7.03
N GLY A 86 -5.83 6.60 8.01
CA GLY A 86 -5.71 7.25 9.32
C GLY A 86 -5.22 8.69 9.24
N ILE A 87 -4.18 8.96 8.42
CA ILE A 87 -3.68 10.32 8.18
C ILE A 87 -4.76 11.20 7.53
N GLY A 88 -5.48 10.67 6.53
CA GLY A 88 -6.56 11.39 5.86
C GLY A 88 -7.71 11.71 6.81
N ALA A 89 -8.14 10.75 7.63
CA ALA A 89 -9.17 10.95 8.64
C ALA A 89 -8.77 11.99 9.70
N GLY A 90 -7.56 11.87 10.25
CA GLY A 90 -7.03 12.84 11.21
C GLY A 90 -6.94 14.25 10.62
N THR A 91 -6.49 14.38 9.37
CA THR A 91 -6.42 15.65 8.64
C THR A 91 -7.81 16.28 8.48
N LEU A 92 -8.81 15.50 8.07
CA LEU A 92 -10.17 16.01 7.88
C LEU A 92 -10.79 16.52 9.19
N ILE A 93 -10.60 15.79 10.29
CA ILE A 93 -11.06 16.21 11.61
C ILE A 93 -10.36 17.50 12.04
N ALA A 94 -9.03 17.56 11.92
CA ALA A 94 -8.26 18.75 12.29
C ALA A 94 -8.65 19.98 11.43
N ALA A 95 -8.82 19.79 10.12
CA ALA A 95 -9.23 20.85 9.21
C ALA A 95 -10.64 21.35 9.53
N ALA A 96 -11.58 20.45 9.87
CA ALA A 96 -12.92 20.84 10.30
C ALA A 96 -12.91 21.68 11.59
N ILE A 97 -12.11 21.28 12.58
CA ILE A 97 -11.94 22.04 13.83
C ILE A 97 -11.36 23.43 13.53
N ALA A 98 -10.26 23.51 12.77
CA ALA A 98 -9.65 24.79 12.40
C ALA A 98 -10.62 25.66 11.59
N GLY A 99 -11.36 25.06 10.66
CA GLY A 99 -12.41 25.71 9.89
C GLY A 99 -13.52 26.33 10.75
N SER A 100 -13.88 25.65 11.84
CA SER A 100 -14.89 26.14 12.78
C SER A 100 -14.44 27.32 13.63
N GLN A 101 -13.13 27.44 13.90
CA GLN A 101 -12.56 28.48 14.76
C GLN A 101 -12.06 29.70 13.96
N GLU A 102 -11.42 29.46 12.83
CA GLU A 102 -10.70 30.48 12.04
C GLU A 102 -11.34 30.71 10.67
N GLY A 103 -12.46 30.05 10.39
CA GLY A 103 -13.15 30.13 9.11
C GLY A 103 -12.42 29.36 7.99
N TRP A 104 -12.78 29.67 6.75
CA TRP A 104 -12.35 28.88 5.59
C TRP A 104 -10.83 28.82 5.39
N MET A 105 -10.09 29.87 5.80
CA MET A 105 -8.63 29.91 5.71
C MET A 105 -7.96 28.90 6.64
N GLY A 106 -8.43 28.76 7.88
CA GLY A 106 -7.92 27.77 8.83
C GLY A 106 -8.16 26.34 8.35
N PHE A 107 -9.35 26.07 7.79
CA PHE A 107 -9.64 24.81 7.11
C PHE A 107 -8.64 24.53 5.98
N ALA A 108 -8.47 25.49 5.07
CA ALA A 108 -7.64 25.33 3.89
C ALA A 108 -6.15 25.11 4.25
N ALA A 109 -5.65 25.84 5.25
CA ALA A 109 -4.28 25.70 5.73
C ALA A 109 -4.02 24.30 6.31
N VAL A 110 -4.90 23.82 7.19
CA VAL A 110 -4.74 22.49 7.80
C VAL A 110 -4.92 21.37 6.77
N ALA A 111 -5.88 21.51 5.85
CA ALA A 111 -6.06 20.55 4.75
C ALA A 111 -4.81 20.48 3.86
N ALA A 112 -4.19 21.63 3.53
CA ALA A 112 -2.97 21.68 2.74
C ALA A 112 -1.79 21.01 3.46
N ILE A 113 -1.60 21.27 4.76
CA ILE A 113 -0.56 20.62 5.57
C ILE A 113 -0.77 19.10 5.58
N GLY A 114 -2.00 18.65 5.83
CA GLY A 114 -2.33 17.23 5.84
C GLY A 114 -2.13 16.55 4.48
N ALA A 115 -2.39 17.25 3.37
CA ALA A 115 -2.09 16.75 2.03
C ALA A 115 -0.57 16.55 1.82
N VAL A 116 0.26 17.50 2.25
CA VAL A 116 1.74 17.38 2.18
C VAL A 116 2.23 16.21 3.04
N VAL A 117 1.72 16.08 4.27
CA VAL A 117 2.07 14.98 5.18
C VAL A 117 1.62 13.63 4.60
N GLY A 118 0.39 13.55 4.08
CA GLY A 118 -0.15 12.35 3.45
C GLY A 118 0.66 11.91 2.24
N TYR A 119 1.07 12.85 1.39
CA TYR A 119 1.96 12.59 0.26
C TYR A 119 3.34 12.09 0.73
N GLY A 120 3.97 12.80 1.68
CA GLY A 120 5.27 12.41 2.22
C GLY A 120 5.25 11.02 2.87
N ALA A 121 4.22 10.72 3.65
CA ALA A 121 4.01 9.40 4.24
C ALA A 121 3.80 8.32 3.17
N SER A 122 3.02 8.62 2.13
CA SER A 122 2.77 7.69 1.02
C SER A 122 4.06 7.32 0.31
N GLU A 123 4.88 8.31 0.00
CA GLU A 123 6.16 8.12 -0.70
C GLU A 123 7.16 7.37 0.19
N PHE A 124 7.31 7.77 1.45
CA PHE A 124 8.19 7.11 2.41
C PHE A 124 7.82 5.63 2.60
N LEU A 125 6.53 5.33 2.77
CA LEU A 125 6.06 3.96 2.95
C LEU A 125 6.25 3.12 1.69
N THR A 126 6.07 3.71 0.50
CA THR A 126 6.32 3.03 -0.78
C THR A 126 7.78 2.64 -0.90
N ARG A 127 8.70 3.58 -0.67
CA ARG A 127 10.15 3.31 -0.72
C ARG A 127 10.56 2.26 0.29
N ARG A 128 10.08 2.38 1.54
CA ARG A 128 10.38 1.43 2.61
C ARG A 128 9.89 0.02 2.30
N MET A 129 8.74 -0.10 1.63
CA MET A 129 8.17 -1.37 1.23
C MET A 129 8.93 -2.04 0.09
N ARG A 130 9.46 -1.26 -0.86
CA ARG A 130 10.23 -1.78 -2.00
C ARG A 130 11.69 -2.11 -1.66
N ALA A 131 12.31 -1.35 -0.77
CA ALA A 131 13.72 -1.46 -0.44
C ALA A 131 14.23 -2.88 -0.08
N PRO A 132 13.50 -3.73 0.67
CA PRO A 132 13.95 -5.10 0.94
C PRO A 132 14.04 -5.96 -0.32
N LEU A 133 13.09 -5.83 -1.26
CA LEU A 133 13.08 -6.61 -2.50
C LEU A 133 14.15 -6.11 -3.47
N GLU A 134 14.29 -4.79 -3.58
CA GLU A 134 15.34 -4.15 -4.39
C GLU A 134 16.75 -4.55 -3.93
N ARG A 135 16.98 -4.66 -2.61
CA ARG A 135 18.26 -5.14 -2.05
C ARG A 135 18.59 -6.57 -2.46
N HIS A 136 17.59 -7.42 -2.65
CA HIS A 136 17.78 -8.79 -3.16
C HIS A 136 17.80 -8.83 -4.70
N GLY A 137 17.76 -7.68 -5.38
CA GLY A 137 17.70 -7.57 -6.84
C GLY A 137 16.43 -8.15 -7.46
N ILE A 138 15.36 -8.24 -6.68
CA ILE A 138 14.06 -8.77 -7.09
C ILE A 138 13.28 -7.65 -7.79
N ASP A 139 12.77 -7.96 -8.98
CA ASP A 139 11.91 -7.06 -9.75
C ASP A 139 10.46 -7.16 -9.24
N ILE A 140 10.01 -6.09 -8.58
CA ILE A 140 8.71 -6.03 -7.89
C ILE A 140 7.55 -6.07 -8.89
N GLU A 141 7.73 -5.45 -10.05
CA GLU A 141 6.69 -5.36 -11.09
C GLU A 141 6.34 -6.75 -11.64
N ARG A 142 7.30 -7.68 -11.60
CA ARG A 142 7.08 -9.08 -11.99
C ARG A 142 6.38 -9.91 -10.91
N LEU A 143 6.41 -9.47 -9.66
CA LEU A 143 5.78 -10.16 -8.53
C LEU A 143 4.33 -9.73 -8.27
N THR A 144 3.94 -8.49 -8.58
CA THR A 144 2.60 -7.95 -8.30
C THR A 144 1.62 -8.12 -9.47
N VAL A 145 0.38 -8.47 -9.15
CA VAL A 145 -0.78 -8.49 -10.07
C VAL A 145 -1.59 -7.22 -9.83
N GLU A 146 -1.83 -6.39 -10.85
CA GLU A 146 -2.85 -5.33 -10.80
C GLU A 146 -4.26 -5.93 -10.53
#